data_AF-W4Q7H4-F1
#
_entry.id   AF-W4Q7H4-F1
#
_cell.length_a   1.000
_cell.length_b   1.000
_cell.length_c   1.000
_cell.angle_alpha   90.00
_cell.angle_beta   90.00
_cell.angle_gamma   90.00
#
_symmetry.space_group_name_H-M   'P 1'
#
loop_
_entity.id
_entity.type
_entity.pdbx_description
1 polymer ?
#
loop_
_entity_poly.entity_id
_entity_poly.type
_entity_poly.pdbx_seq_one_letter_code
_entity_poly.pdbx_strand_id
1 'polypeptide(L)' 'MSKVLEYEANMDKIEELRKKMVTAAGQYGLSHPIVLHYSQELDRAHNKFILLNPQSKTWERSLTF' A
#
# COMPACT_ATOMS: atom_id res chain seq x y z
N MET A 1 3.21 -13.66 20.28
CA MET A 1 4.37 -13.26 19.45
C MET A 1 4.13 -13.34 17.95
N SER A 2 3.00 -13.89 17.46
CA SER A 2 2.79 -14.07 16.00
C SER A 2 2.26 -12.83 15.25
N LYS A 3 1.42 -11.99 15.88
CA LYS A 3 0.79 -10.83 15.22
C LYS A 3 1.76 -9.74 14.76
N VAL A 4 2.92 -9.60 15.42
CA VAL A 4 3.92 -8.55 15.09
C VAL A 4 4.69 -8.90 13.83
N LEU A 5 5.06 -10.18 13.66
CA LEU A 5 5.76 -10.65 12.45
C LEU A 5 4.85 -10.60 11.21
N GLU A 6 3.57 -10.93 11.37
CA GLU A 6 2.58 -10.79 10.28
C GLU A 6 2.34 -9.31 9.88
N TYR A 7 2.47 -8.39 10.84
CA TYR A 7 2.38 -6.96 10.59
C TYR A 7 3.59 -6.47 9.79
N GLU A 8 4.80 -6.83 10.21
CA GLU A 8 6.06 -6.44 9.54
C GLU A 8 6.12 -7.00 8.12
N ALA A 9 5.79 -8.28 7.92
CA ALA A 9 5.77 -8.89 6.59
C ALA A 9 4.74 -8.25 5.63
N ASN A 10 3.58 -7.84 6.16
CA ASN A 10 2.57 -7.14 5.35
C ASN A 10 3.00 -5.70 5.02
N MET A 11 3.65 -5.01 5.96
CA MET A 11 4.20 -3.67 5.73
C MET A 11 5.31 -3.68 4.67
N ASP A 12 6.19 -4.68 4.70
CA ASP A 12 7.22 -4.85 3.67
C ASP A 12 6.61 -5.04 2.28
N LYS A 13 5.51 -5.80 2.19
CA LYS A 13 4.77 -6.03 0.93
C LYS A 13 4.19 -4.72 0.39
N ILE A 14 3.61 -3.90 1.26
CA ILE A 14 3.03 -2.60 0.91
C ILE A 14 4.13 -1.64 0.45
N GLU A 15 5.26 -1.58 1.16
CA GLU A 15 6.37 -0.68 0.80
C GLU A 15 7.04 -1.10 -0.52
N GLU A 16 7.13 -2.41 -0.81
CA GLU A 16 7.61 -2.90 -2.09
C GLU A 16 6.69 -2.46 -3.25
N LEU A 17 5.37 -2.60 -3.08
CA LEU A 17 4.37 -2.15 -4.05
C LEU A 17 4.43 -0.62 -4.24
N ARG A 18 4.63 0.14 -3.15
CA ARG A 18 4.80 1.58 -3.20
C ARG A 18 6.05 1.98 -4.00
N LYS A 19 7.19 1.32 -3.76
CA LYS A 19 8.42 1.56 -4.53
C LYS A 19 8.21 1.27 -6.02
N LYS A 20 7.56 0.15 -6.37
CA LYS A 20 7.23 -0.20 -7.76
C LYS A 20 6.34 0.84 -8.42
N MET A 21 5.32 1.35 -7.71
CA MET A 21 4.45 2.42 -8.19
C MET A 21 5.22 3.72 -8.45
N VAL A 22 6.09 4.14 -7.51
CA VAL A 22 6.89 5.37 -7.65
C VAL A 22 7.91 5.25 -8.79
N THR A 23 8.59 4.10 -8.89
CA THR A 23 9.52 3.83 -10.02
C THR A 23 8.79 3.86 -11.35
N ALA A 24 7.63 3.21 -11.44
CA ALA A 24 6.82 3.23 -12.65
C ALA A 24 6.30 4.64 -12.99
N ALA A 25 5.91 5.44 -12.00
CA ALA A 25 5.51 6.82 -12.20
C ALA A 25 6.68 7.69 -12.70
N GLY A 26 7.89 7.46 -12.20
CA GLY A 26 9.09 8.13 -12.68
C GLY A 26 9.49 7.73 -14.10
N GLN A 27 9.24 6.48 -14.50
CA GLN A 27 9.59 5.97 -15.83
C GLN A 27 8.53 6.27 -16.90
N TYR A 28 7.25 6.13 -16.57
CA TYR A 28 6.15 6.17 -17.53
C TYR A 28 5.18 7.34 -17.33
N GLY A 29 5.34 8.11 -16.25
CA GLY A 29 4.41 9.15 -15.83
C GLY A 29 3.25 8.61 -14.98
N LEU A 30 2.63 9.51 -14.20
CA LEU A 30 1.54 9.17 -13.27
C LEU A 30 0.29 8.62 -13.96
N SER A 31 0.06 9.01 -15.22
CA SER A 31 -1.12 8.59 -15.99
C SER A 31 -0.96 7.24 -16.68
N HIS A 32 0.16 6.54 -16.49
CA HIS A 32 0.41 5.27 -17.15
C HIS A 32 -0.45 4.15 -16.52
N PRO A 33 -1.08 3.26 -17.32
CA PRO A 33 -1.93 2.19 -16.81
C PRO A 33 -1.20 1.26 -15.82
N ILE A 34 0.13 1.14 -15.92
CA ILE A 34 0.92 0.34 -14.97
C ILE A 34 0.97 0.96 -13.56
N VAL A 35 0.95 2.30 -13.47
CA VAL A 35 0.92 3.03 -12.19
C VAL A 35 -0.45 2.86 -11.55
N LEU A 36 -1.52 2.94 -12.35
CA LEU A 36 -2.87 2.64 -11.91
C LEU A 36 -2.98 1.19 -11.41
N HIS A 37 -2.37 0.24 -12.13
CA HIS A 37 -2.37 -1.16 -11.73
C HIS A 37 -1.69 -1.35 -10.36
N TYR A 38 -0.51 -0.76 -10.15
CA TYR A 38 0.18 -0.84 -8.86
C TYR A 38 -0.59 -0.13 -7.74
N SER A 39 -1.25 1.00 -8.03
CA SER A 39 -2.11 1.70 -7.07
C SER A 39 -3.28 0.83 -6.62
N GLN A 40 -3.93 0.12 -7.53
CA GLN A 40 -5.03 -0.79 -7.20
C GLN A 40 -4.57 -2.01 -6.40
N GLU A 41 -3.38 -2.55 -6.69
CA GLU A 41 -2.81 -3.63 -5.90
C GLU A 41 -2.42 -3.20 -4.49
N LEU A 42 -1.84 -2.01 -4.35
CA LEU A 42 -1.55 -1.39 -3.06
C LEU A 42 -2.82 -1.23 -2.22
N ASP A 43 -3.89 -0.70 -2.83
CA ASP A 43 -5.18 -0.49 -2.18
C ASP A 43 -5.83 -1.81 -1.74
N ARG A 44 -5.75 -2.86 -2.58
CA ARG A 44 -6.24 -4.20 -2.22
C ARG A 44 -5.45 -4.82 -1.07
N ALA A 45 -4.13 -4.66 -1.06
CA ALA A 45 -3.28 -5.14 0.04
C ALA A 45 -3.62 -4.40 1.35
N HIS A 46 -3.82 -3.08 1.27
CA HIS A 46 -4.28 -2.26 2.38
C HIS A 46 -5.67 -2.67 2.90
N ASN A 47 -6.66 -2.81 2.02
CA ASN A 47 -8.01 -3.18 2.44
C ASN A 47 -8.04 -4.56 3.11
N LYS A 48 -7.26 -5.53 2.62
CA LYS A 48 -7.08 -6.82 3.29
C LYS A 48 -6.44 -6.66 4.66
N PHE A 49 -5.44 -5.78 4.78
CA PHE A 49 -4.77 -5.50 6.05
C PHE A 49 -5.71 -4.86 7.08
N ILE A 50 -6.50 -3.85 6.68
CA ILE A 50 -7.51 -3.19 7.52
C ILE A 50 -8.58 -4.19 7.98
N LEU A 51 -9.05 -5.06 7.09
CA LEU A 51 -10.06 -6.08 7.41
C LEU A 51 -9.54 -7.06 8.48
N LEU A 52 -8.25 -7.39 8.42
CA LEU A 52 -7.58 -8.26 9.40
C LEU A 52 -7.20 -7.53 10.70
N ASN A 53 -7.09 -6.19 10.66
CA ASN A 53 -6.68 -5.38 11.80
C ASN A 53 -7.41 -4.01 11.84
N PRO A 54 -8.67 -3.96 12.32
CA PRO A 54 -9.50 -2.76 12.26
C PRO A 54 -9.01 -1.58 13.14
N GLN A 55 -7.98 -1.78 13.97
CA GLN A 55 -7.40 -0.71 14.79
C GLN A 55 -6.33 0.13 14.05
N SER A 56 -5.89 -0.28 12.86
CA SER A 56 -4.90 0.47 12.07
C SER A 56 -5.55 1.54 11.17
N LYS A 57 -6.38 2.43 11.72
CA LYS A 57 -6.94 3.60 11.01
C LYS A 57 -5.95 4.79 10.98
N THR A 58 -4.67 4.54 10.75
CA THR A 58 -3.63 5.57 10.98
C THR A 58 -3.43 6.49 9.77
N TRP A 59 -3.77 6.07 8.55
CA TRP A 59 -3.46 6.83 7.33
C TRP A 59 -4.63 7.63 6.73
N GLU A 60 -5.88 7.43 7.20
CA GLU A 60 -7.02 8.31 6.86
C GLU A 60 -6.80 9.75 7.39
N ARG A 61 -5.99 9.93 8.45
CA ARG A 61 -5.65 11.26 9.00
C ARG A 61 -4.62 12.04 8.17
N SER A 62 -4.03 11.43 7.14
CA SER A 62 -3.04 12.10 6.27
C SER A 62 -3.62 12.63 4.96
N LEU A 63 -4.91 12.39 4.69
CA LEU A 63 -5.62 12.85 3.49
C LEU A 63 -6.65 13.96 3.77
N THR A 64 -6.65 14.55 4.96
CA THR A 64 -7.30 15.84 5.18
C THR A 64 -6.48 16.92 4.50
N PHE A 65 -6.94 17.33 3.31
CA PHE A 65 -6.48 18.49 2.56
C PHE A 65 -7.04 19.79 3.17
#